data_AF-A0A7J7ZU88-F1
#
_entry.id   AF-A0A7J7ZU88-F1
#
_cell.length_a   1.000
_cell.length_b   1.000
_cell.length_c   1.000
_cell.angle_alpha   90.00
_cell.angle_beta   90.00
_cell.angle_gamma   90.00
#
_symmetry.space_group_name_H-M   'P 1'
#
loop_
_entity.id
_entity.type
_entity.pdbx_description
1 polymer ?
#
loop_
_entity_poly.entity_id
_entity_poly.type
_entity_poly.pdbx_seq_one_letter_code
_entity_poly.pdbx_strand_id
1 'polypeptide(L)'
;MSSSSRVALVTGGNKGIGFAITRDLCRRFSGDVVLTARDAARGRAAVQQLQAEGLRPRFHQLDINDLQSIRALRDFLRKEYGGLDVLVNNAGIAFKVNDPTPFHIQAEVTMKTNFFGTRDVSTELLPLMKPQGRVVNVSSMVSLRALKNCSPELQQKFRSDTISEEELVGLMNKFVGPIVLSVLK
;
A
#
# COMPACT_ATOMS: atom_id res chain seq x y z
N MET A 1 25.42 -20.45 8.46
CA MET A 1 24.70 -19.29 7.91
C MET A 1 23.51 -19.05 8.82
N SER A 2 23.41 -17.88 9.44
CA SER A 2 22.23 -17.55 10.28
C SER A 2 21.00 -17.53 9.37
N SER A 3 20.05 -18.45 9.58
CA SER A 3 18.78 -18.43 8.88
C SER A 3 17.98 -17.24 9.40
N SER A 4 18.01 -16.10 8.70
CA SER A 4 17.17 -14.96 9.07
C SER A 4 15.70 -15.38 9.01
N SER A 5 14.93 -15.00 10.04
CA SER A 5 13.49 -15.30 10.10
C SER A 5 12.81 -14.80 8.82
N ARG A 6 11.79 -15.52 8.35
CA ARG A 6 10.97 -15.05 7.24
C ARG A 6 10.16 -13.84 7.70
N VAL A 7 9.84 -12.91 6.79
CA VAL A 7 9.10 -11.70 7.17
C VAL A 7 7.98 -11.36 6.20
N ALA A 8 6.80 -11.11 6.76
CA ALA A 8 5.65 -10.56 6.06
C ALA A 8 5.39 -9.11 6.49
N LEU A 9 5.21 -8.20 5.55
CA LEU A 9 4.94 -6.79 5.78
C LEU A 9 3.51 -6.44 5.34
N VAL A 10 2.77 -5.70 6.17
CA VAL A 10 1.45 -5.17 5.81
C VAL A 10 1.45 -3.64 5.89
N THR A 11 1.20 -2.97 4.76
CA THR A 11 1.01 -1.51 4.76
C THR A 11 -0.36 -1.14 5.31
N GLY A 12 -0.44 -0.15 6.22
CA GLY A 12 -1.71 0.25 6.83
C GLY A 12 -2.38 -0.86 7.67
N GLY A 13 -1.57 -1.68 8.36
CA GLY A 13 -2.01 -2.82 9.14
C GLY A 13 -2.70 -2.48 10.47
N ASN A 14 -2.86 -1.20 10.82
CA ASN A 14 -3.38 -0.79 12.13
C ASN A 14 -4.91 -0.73 12.25
N LYS A 15 -5.65 -0.95 11.16
CA LYS A 15 -7.13 -0.92 11.17
C LYS A 15 -7.72 -1.70 10.00
N GLY A 16 -9.02 -2.01 10.08
CA GLY A 16 -9.82 -2.54 8.97
C GLY A 16 -9.23 -3.83 8.38
N ILE A 17 -9.21 -3.90 7.05
CA ILE A 17 -8.70 -5.07 6.30
C ILE A 17 -7.24 -5.35 6.64
N GLY A 18 -6.39 -4.32 6.69
CA GLY A 18 -4.98 -4.48 7.04
C GLY A 18 -4.77 -5.12 8.40
N PHE A 19 -5.54 -4.73 9.41
CA PHE A 19 -5.49 -5.34 10.75
C PHE A 19 -5.89 -6.81 10.73
N ALA A 20 -6.97 -7.15 10.02
CA ALA A 20 -7.39 -8.54 9.88
C ALA A 20 -6.34 -9.38 9.14
N ILE A 21 -5.71 -8.83 8.09
CA ILE A 21 -4.61 -9.48 7.37
C ILE A 21 -3.41 -9.70 8.30
N THR A 22 -2.98 -8.67 9.04
CA THR A 22 -1.88 -8.82 10.02
C THR A 22 -2.21 -9.91 11.04
N ARG A 23 -3.42 -9.91 11.58
CA ARG A 23 -3.89 -10.90 12.56
C ARG A 23 -3.79 -12.33 12.01
N ASP A 24 -4.30 -12.56 10.80
CA ASP A 24 -4.29 -13.89 10.20
C ASP A 24 -2.88 -14.32 9.75
N LEU A 25 -2.05 -13.39 9.29
CA LEU A 25 -0.63 -13.65 9.05
C LEU A 25 0.07 -14.07 10.34
N CYS A 26 -0.15 -13.37 11.46
CA CYS A 26 0.45 -13.76 12.74
C CYS A 26 0.05 -15.18 13.19
N ARG A 27 -1.11 -15.69 12.76
CA ARG A 27 -1.60 -17.04 13.09
C ARG A 27 -1.06 -18.13 12.16
N ARG A 28 -0.73 -17.78 10.91
CA ARG A 28 -0.53 -18.77 9.83
C ARG A 28 0.85 -18.68 9.16
N PHE A 29 1.48 -17.53 9.21
CA PHE A 29 2.77 -17.30 8.57
C PHE A 29 3.90 -17.78 9.49
N SER A 30 4.75 -18.67 8.98
CA SER A 30 5.94 -19.14 9.69
C SER A 30 7.07 -18.10 9.59
N GLY A 31 6.99 -17.06 10.42
CA GLY A 31 7.96 -15.98 10.49
C GLY A 31 7.43 -14.74 11.22
N ASP A 32 8.16 -13.65 11.10
CA ASP A 32 7.78 -12.36 11.69
C ASP A 32 6.73 -11.66 10.82
N VAL A 33 5.82 -10.93 11.47
CA VAL A 33 4.85 -10.07 10.79
C VAL A 33 5.09 -8.63 11.22
N VAL A 34 5.41 -7.77 10.25
CA VAL A 34 5.58 -6.33 10.44
C VAL A 34 4.27 -5.62 10.10
N LEU A 35 3.61 -5.11 11.13
CA LEU A 35 2.49 -4.20 11.04
C LEU A 35 3.01 -2.79 10.86
N THR A 36 2.50 -2.06 9.87
CA THR A 36 2.84 -0.64 9.70
C THR A 36 1.64 0.28 9.79
N ALA A 37 1.92 1.53 10.15
CA ALA A 37 0.96 2.61 10.18
C ALA A 37 1.70 3.94 10.02
N ARG A 38 1.03 4.93 9.42
CA ARG A 38 1.54 6.29 9.37
C ARG A 38 1.66 6.90 10.77
N ASP A 39 0.63 6.72 11.57
CA ASP A 39 0.58 7.22 12.95
C ASP A 39 1.13 6.16 13.92
N ALA A 40 2.21 6.51 14.63
CA ALA A 40 2.90 5.58 15.51
C ALA A 40 2.08 5.18 16.75
N ALA A 41 1.24 6.07 17.27
CA ALA A 41 0.38 5.76 18.42
C ALA A 41 -0.68 4.73 18.04
N ARG A 42 -1.35 4.92 16.90
CA ARG A 42 -2.33 3.97 16.36
C ARG A 42 -1.70 2.64 15.97
N GLY A 43 -0.48 2.66 15.42
CA GLY A 43 0.27 1.44 15.12
C GLY A 43 0.58 0.63 16.37
N ARG A 44 1.10 1.28 17.43
CA ARG A 44 1.36 0.62 18.72
C ARG A 44 0.09 0.10 19.39
N ALA A 45 -1.00 0.87 19.35
CA ALA A 45 -2.29 0.42 19.87
C ALA A 45 -2.80 -0.84 19.16
N ALA A 46 -2.65 -0.93 17.84
CA ALA A 46 -3.00 -2.13 17.07
C ALA A 46 -2.13 -3.33 17.46
N VAL A 47 -0.82 -3.13 17.68
CA VAL A 47 0.05 -4.20 18.19
C VAL A 47 -0.42 -4.69 19.57
N GLN A 48 -0.76 -3.79 20.49
CA GLN A 48 -1.28 -4.17 21.82
C GLN A 48 -2.57 -4.99 21.73
N GLN A 49 -3.49 -4.63 20.83
CA GLN A 49 -4.71 -5.41 20.60
C GLN A 49 -4.39 -6.84 20.12
N LEU A 50 -3.46 -6.98 19.17
CA LEU A 50 -3.04 -8.29 18.67
C LEU A 50 -2.28 -9.10 19.73
N GLN A 51 -1.49 -8.43 20.58
CA GLN A 51 -0.81 -9.06 21.72
C GLN A 51 -1.79 -9.59 22.77
N ALA A 52 -2.91 -8.90 23.01
CA ALA A 52 -3.97 -9.40 23.87
C ALA A 52 -4.63 -10.68 23.32
N GLU A 53 -4.53 -10.94 22.01
CA GLU A 53 -4.93 -12.21 21.37
C GLU A 53 -3.81 -13.28 21.40
N GLY A 54 -2.67 -13.02 22.04
CA GLY A 54 -1.51 -13.91 22.07
C GLY A 54 -0.61 -13.85 20.82
N LEU A 55 -0.87 -12.91 19.91
CA LEU A 55 -0.09 -12.71 18.68
C LEU A 55 1.09 -11.75 18.91
N ARG A 56 2.11 -11.80 18.05
CA ARG A 56 3.36 -11.03 18.24
C ARG A 56 3.80 -10.27 16.98
N PRO A 57 2.97 -9.38 16.42
CA PRO A 57 3.43 -8.51 15.32
C PRO A 57 4.48 -7.52 15.83
N ARG A 58 5.44 -7.19 14.96
CA ARG A 58 6.37 -6.06 15.17
C ARG A 58 5.77 -4.81 14.54
N PHE A 59 5.92 -3.66 15.19
CA PHE A 59 5.54 -2.37 14.62
C PHE A 59 6.71 -1.70 13.91
N HIS A 60 6.47 -1.14 12.72
CA HIS A 60 7.34 -0.14 12.10
C HIS A 60 6.49 1.01 11.56
N GLN A 61 6.90 2.26 11.79
CA GLN A 61 6.18 3.41 11.23
C GLN A 61 6.37 3.43 9.71
N LEU A 62 5.30 3.72 8.96
CA LEU A 62 5.35 3.88 7.51
C LEU A 62 4.29 4.90 7.08
N ASP A 63 4.74 6.01 6.51
CA ASP A 63 3.93 6.82 5.62
C ASP A 63 4.29 6.49 4.17
N ILE A 64 3.37 5.89 3.43
CA ILE A 64 3.62 5.53 2.03
C ILE A 64 3.69 6.75 1.10
N ASN A 65 3.34 7.94 1.59
CA ASN A 65 3.49 9.20 0.86
C ASN A 65 4.83 9.91 1.14
N ASP A 66 5.70 9.31 1.95
CA ASP A 66 7.01 9.85 2.31
C ASP A 66 8.12 8.85 1.95
N LEU A 67 8.92 9.21 0.95
CA LEU A 67 10.02 8.38 0.46
C LEU A 67 11.08 8.09 1.53
N GLN A 68 11.31 9.01 2.48
CA GLN A 68 12.25 8.76 3.57
C GLN A 68 11.71 7.72 4.55
N SER A 69 10.41 7.79 4.88
CA SER A 69 9.73 6.76 5.68
C SER A 69 9.79 5.38 5.02
N ILE A 70 9.58 5.29 3.70
CA ILE A 70 9.71 4.05 2.93
C ILE A 70 11.15 3.52 2.96
N ARG A 71 12.15 4.38 2.76
CA ARG A 71 13.58 3.99 2.80
C ARG A 71 14.03 3.54 4.18
N ALA A 72 13.54 4.17 5.25
CA ALA A 72 13.79 3.72 6.60
C ALA A 72 13.26 2.31 6.83
N LEU A 73 12.05 2.00 6.36
CA LEU A 73 11.48 0.65 6.41
C LEU A 73 12.30 -0.35 5.57
N ARG A 74 12.70 0.03 4.35
CA ARG A 74 13.57 -0.78 3.48
C ARG A 74 14.87 -1.15 4.20
N ASP A 75 15.52 -0.17 4.81
CA ASP A 75 16.79 -0.36 5.49
C ASP A 75 16.65 -1.22 6.75
N PHE A 76 15.55 -1.05 7.51
CA PHE A 76 15.16 -1.94 8.60
C PHE A 76 14.99 -3.39 8.11
N LEU A 77 14.22 -3.62 7.05
CA LEU A 77 13.97 -4.97 6.53
C LEU A 77 15.25 -5.66 6.06
N ARG A 78 16.09 -4.91 5.33
CA ARG A 78 17.39 -5.41 4.86
C ARG A 78 18.31 -5.77 6.03
N LYS A 79 18.39 -4.92 7.05
CA LYS A 79 19.25 -5.13 8.22
C LYS A 79 18.80 -6.33 9.06
N GLU A 80 17.50 -6.43 9.34
CA GLU A 80 16.97 -7.41 10.29
C GLU A 80 16.72 -8.79 9.66
N TYR A 81 16.33 -8.81 8.37
CA TYR A 81 15.84 -10.02 7.72
C TYR A 81 16.64 -10.41 6.46
N GLY A 82 17.53 -9.53 5.98
CA GLY A 82 18.26 -9.73 4.73
C GLY A 82 17.37 -9.68 3.47
N GLY A 83 16.09 -9.32 3.60
CA GLY A 83 15.12 -9.29 2.51
C GLY A 83 13.68 -9.41 2.99
N LEU A 84 12.73 -9.53 2.06
CA LEU A 84 11.28 -9.57 2.31
C LEU A 84 10.63 -10.80 1.67
N ASP A 85 9.82 -11.55 2.42
CA ASP A 85 9.13 -12.75 1.93
C ASP A 85 7.72 -12.44 1.40
N VAL A 86 6.98 -11.57 2.09
CA VAL A 86 5.62 -11.18 1.70
C VAL A 86 5.43 -9.68 1.86
N LEU A 87 5.01 -9.00 0.80
CA LEU A 87 4.54 -7.61 0.84
C LEU A 87 3.04 -7.57 0.61
N VAL A 88 2.28 -7.02 1.55
CA VAL A 88 0.86 -6.69 1.37
C VAL A 88 0.70 -5.18 1.30
N ASN A 89 0.50 -4.69 0.08
CA ASN A 89 0.13 -3.30 -0.19
C ASN A 89 -1.37 -3.12 0.09
N ASN A 90 -1.70 -2.68 1.31
CA ASN A 90 -3.07 -2.48 1.77
C ASN A 90 -3.39 -1.03 2.14
N ALA A 91 -2.38 -0.21 2.48
CA ALA A 91 -2.59 1.19 2.81
C ALA A 91 -3.31 1.92 1.67
N GLY A 92 -4.39 2.60 2.02
CA GLY A 92 -5.21 3.35 1.09
C GLY A 92 -6.22 4.23 1.81
N ILE A 93 -6.76 5.20 1.09
CA ILE A 93 -7.79 6.11 1.55
C ILE A 93 -8.97 6.13 0.59
N ALA A 94 -10.12 6.50 1.12
CA ALA A 94 -11.30 6.86 0.36
C ALA A 94 -12.04 7.95 1.13
N PHE A 95 -12.52 8.95 0.41
CA PHE A 95 -13.47 9.92 0.95
C PHE A 95 -14.86 9.27 1.08
N LYS A 96 -15.68 9.81 1.97
CA LYS A 96 -17.09 9.40 2.06
C LYS A 96 -17.84 9.90 0.81
N VAL A 97 -18.91 9.21 0.43
CA VAL A 97 -19.70 9.56 -0.78
C VAL A 97 -20.20 11.01 -0.75
N ASN A 98 -20.55 11.53 0.43
CA ASN A 98 -21.05 12.90 0.63
C ASN A 98 -20.00 13.80 1.31
N ASP A 99 -18.71 13.53 1.12
CA ASP A 99 -17.66 14.39 1.65
C ASP A 99 -17.66 15.75 0.92
N PRO A 100 -17.64 16.90 1.64
CA PRO A 100 -17.72 18.22 1.03
C PRO A 100 -16.41 18.67 0.35
N THR A 101 -15.32 17.92 0.50
CA THR A 101 -14.02 18.26 -0.11
C THR A 101 -14.17 18.38 -1.63
N PRO A 102 -13.63 19.42 -2.29
CA PRO A 102 -13.68 19.53 -3.75
C PRO A 102 -13.07 18.31 -4.46
N PHE A 103 -13.69 17.88 -5.56
CA PHE A 103 -13.29 16.65 -6.26
C PHE A 103 -11.81 16.63 -6.67
N HIS A 104 -11.25 17.76 -7.11
CA HIS A 104 -9.83 17.83 -7.49
C HIS A 104 -8.90 17.48 -6.32
N ILE A 105 -9.21 17.96 -5.11
CA ILE A 105 -8.46 17.61 -3.89
C ILE A 105 -8.67 16.13 -3.55
N GLN A 106 -9.91 15.63 -3.64
CA GLN A 106 -10.17 14.21 -3.39
C GLN A 106 -9.36 13.32 -4.34
N ALA A 107 -9.34 13.66 -5.64
CA ALA A 107 -8.60 12.95 -6.67
C ALA A 107 -7.10 13.00 -6.40
N GLU A 108 -6.53 14.19 -6.12
CA GLU A 108 -5.11 14.36 -5.82
C GLU A 108 -4.68 13.53 -4.61
N VAL A 109 -5.35 13.67 -3.47
CA VAL A 109 -4.97 12.99 -2.23
C VAL A 109 -5.15 11.47 -2.36
N THR A 110 -6.23 11.03 -3.02
CA THR A 110 -6.48 9.61 -3.28
C THR A 110 -5.43 9.03 -4.22
N MET A 111 -5.07 9.74 -5.30
CA MET A 111 -4.06 9.25 -6.23
C MET A 111 -2.67 9.22 -5.63
N LYS A 112 -2.31 10.27 -4.88
CA LYS A 112 -1.05 10.34 -4.14
C LYS A 112 -0.88 9.11 -3.24
N THR A 113 -1.92 8.72 -2.52
CA THR A 113 -1.84 7.60 -1.59
C THR A 113 -1.99 6.23 -2.26
N ASN A 114 -3.10 6.01 -2.97
CA ASN A 114 -3.50 4.67 -3.38
C ASN A 114 -2.67 4.15 -4.57
N PHE A 115 -2.16 5.06 -5.40
CA PHE A 115 -1.34 4.71 -6.56
C PHE A 115 0.12 5.07 -6.36
N PHE A 116 0.45 6.37 -6.23
CA PHE A 116 1.85 6.80 -6.18
C PHE A 116 2.57 6.29 -4.93
N GLY A 117 1.95 6.37 -3.75
CA GLY A 117 2.54 5.83 -2.53
C GLY A 117 2.72 4.32 -2.57
N THR A 118 1.72 3.58 -3.07
CA THR A 118 1.83 2.12 -3.27
C THR A 118 2.92 1.76 -4.26
N ARG A 119 3.04 2.52 -5.35
CA ARG A 119 4.09 2.38 -6.36
C ARG A 119 5.46 2.62 -5.72
N ASP A 120 5.65 3.71 -5.00
CA ASP A 120 6.94 4.07 -4.40
C ASP A 120 7.39 3.02 -3.35
N VAL A 121 6.46 2.49 -2.56
CA VAL A 121 6.71 1.33 -1.69
C VAL A 121 7.19 0.13 -2.50
N SER A 122 6.51 -0.17 -3.60
CA SER A 122 6.87 -1.31 -4.46
C SER A 122 8.25 -1.09 -5.11
N THR A 123 8.53 0.10 -5.63
CA THR A 123 9.82 0.45 -6.22
C THR A 123 10.98 0.27 -5.23
N GLU A 124 10.81 0.70 -3.98
CA GLU A 124 11.87 0.61 -2.96
C GLU A 124 11.99 -0.79 -2.33
N LEU A 125 10.91 -1.58 -2.26
CA LEU A 125 10.91 -2.88 -1.59
C LEU A 125 11.03 -4.09 -2.52
N LEU A 126 10.65 -3.98 -3.80
CA LEU A 126 10.80 -5.07 -4.77
C LEU A 126 12.24 -5.61 -4.89
N PRO A 127 13.29 -4.76 -4.89
CA PRO A 127 14.67 -5.24 -4.89
C PRO A 127 15.07 -6.06 -3.66
N LEU A 128 14.32 -5.98 -2.56
CA LEU A 128 14.54 -6.77 -1.34
C LEU A 128 13.77 -8.10 -1.33
N MET A 129 12.88 -8.35 -2.29
CA MET A 129 12.07 -9.56 -2.30
C MET A 129 12.97 -10.79 -2.45
N LYS A 130 12.83 -11.74 -1.52
CA LYS A 130 13.56 -13.01 -1.55
C LYS A 130 13.05 -13.90 -2.69
N PRO A 131 13.82 -14.92 -3.13
CA PRO A 131 13.32 -15.93 -4.04
C PRO A 131 12.00 -16.53 -3.53
N GLN A 132 11.02 -16.71 -4.42
CA GLN A 132 9.65 -17.13 -4.11
C GLN A 132 8.81 -16.14 -3.28
N GLY A 133 9.31 -14.93 -3.06
CA GLY A 133 8.55 -13.86 -2.43
C GLY A 133 7.22 -13.58 -3.14
N ARG A 134 6.28 -12.99 -2.38
CA ARG A 134 4.94 -12.66 -2.88
C ARG A 134 4.61 -11.20 -2.60
N VAL A 135 4.04 -10.54 -3.61
CA VAL A 135 3.45 -9.20 -3.46
C VAL A 135 1.95 -9.33 -3.67
N VAL A 136 1.17 -8.75 -2.76
CA VAL A 136 -0.29 -8.71 -2.79
C VAL A 136 -0.73 -7.26 -2.75
N ASN A 137 -1.42 -6.82 -3.80
CA ASN A 137 -2.05 -5.50 -3.85
C ASN A 137 -3.52 -5.64 -3.48
N VAL A 138 -3.94 -5.05 -2.36
CA VAL A 138 -5.34 -5.01 -1.96
C VAL A 138 -6.02 -3.88 -2.72
N SER A 139 -6.89 -4.26 -3.66
CA SER A 139 -7.70 -3.34 -4.45
C SER A 139 -9.14 -3.28 -3.90
N SER A 140 -10.07 -2.74 -4.70
CA SER A 140 -11.49 -2.61 -4.34
C SER A 140 -12.38 -3.10 -5.48
N MET A 141 -13.52 -3.68 -5.14
CA MET A 141 -14.57 -4.03 -6.12
C MET A 141 -15.08 -2.79 -6.88
N VAL A 142 -14.93 -1.59 -6.31
CA VAL A 142 -15.25 -0.32 -6.98
C VAL A 142 -14.42 -0.16 -8.26
N SER A 143 -13.20 -0.70 -8.33
CA SER A 143 -12.35 -0.66 -9.54
C SER A 143 -13.04 -1.31 -10.75
N LEU A 144 -13.75 -2.43 -10.55
CA LEU A 144 -14.46 -3.12 -11.62
C LEU A 144 -15.63 -2.29 -12.14
N ARG A 145 -16.35 -1.61 -11.24
CA ARG A 145 -17.44 -0.70 -11.63
C ARG A 145 -16.91 0.54 -12.34
N ALA A 146 -15.83 1.14 -11.81
CA ALA A 146 -15.21 2.32 -12.39
C ALA A 146 -14.65 2.02 -13.80
N LEU A 147 -13.99 0.87 -13.97
CA LEU A 147 -13.46 0.44 -15.27
C LEU A 147 -14.56 0.32 -16.33
N LYS A 148 -15.76 -0.18 -15.97
CA LYS A 148 -16.90 -0.26 -16.91
C LYS A 148 -17.39 1.11 -17.37
N ASN A 149 -17.18 2.15 -16.57
CA ASN A 149 -17.57 3.53 -16.89
C ASN A 149 -16.48 4.30 -17.67
N CYS A 150 -15.27 3.74 -17.83
CA CYS A 150 -14.23 4.32 -18.65
C CYS A 150 -14.54 4.14 -20.15
N SER A 151 -13.94 4.98 -21.01
CA SER A 151 -14.01 4.80 -22.46
C SER A 151 -13.40 3.46 -22.90
N PRO A 152 -13.80 2.90 -24.06
CA PRO A 152 -13.22 1.67 -24.58
C PRO A 152 -11.69 1.68 -24.65
N GLU A 153 -11.09 2.82 -25.00
CA GLU A 153 -9.64 2.98 -25.10
C GLU A 153 -8.97 2.89 -23.72
N LEU A 154 -9.53 3.57 -22.71
CA LEU A 154 -9.04 3.47 -21.34
C LEU A 154 -9.24 2.06 -20.76
N GLN A 155 -10.35 1.42 -21.09
CA GLN A 155 -10.60 0.04 -20.72
C GLN A 155 -9.57 -0.93 -21.30
N GLN A 156 -9.18 -0.75 -22.56
CA GLN A 156 -8.15 -1.54 -23.20
C GLN A 156 -6.79 -1.30 -22.53
N LYS A 157 -6.42 -0.03 -22.28
CA LYS A 157 -5.17 0.30 -21.60
C LYS A 157 -5.06 -0.32 -20.21
N PHE A 158 -6.09 -0.20 -19.37
CA PHE A 158 -6.06 -0.75 -18.01
C PHE A 158 -6.14 -2.28 -17.94
N ARG A 159 -6.53 -2.97 -19.03
CA ARG A 159 -6.53 -4.44 -19.14
C ARG A 159 -5.30 -4.99 -19.86
N SER A 160 -4.44 -4.13 -20.41
CA SER A 160 -3.23 -4.55 -21.08
C SER A 160 -2.26 -5.17 -20.08
N ASP A 161 -1.72 -6.33 -20.44
CA ASP A 161 -0.65 -7.04 -19.75
C ASP A 161 0.75 -6.48 -20.07
N THR A 162 0.82 -5.56 -21.02
CA THR A 162 2.05 -4.97 -21.58
C THR A 162 2.15 -3.47 -21.36
N ILE A 163 1.17 -2.86 -20.69
CA ILE A 163 1.24 -1.43 -20.33
C ILE A 163 2.48 -1.17 -19.48
N SER A 164 3.28 -0.19 -19.89
CA SER A 164 4.45 0.22 -19.12
C SER A 164 4.04 1.02 -17.88
N GLU A 165 4.92 1.02 -16.88
CA GLU A 165 4.73 1.85 -15.70
C GLU A 165 4.66 3.34 -16.06
N GLU A 166 5.47 3.79 -17.03
CA GLU A 166 5.48 5.17 -17.52
C GLU A 166 4.13 5.56 -18.13
N GLU A 167 3.55 4.71 -18.99
CA GLU A 167 2.23 4.96 -19.56
C GLU A 167 1.14 5.01 -18.50
N LEU A 168 1.19 4.10 -17.52
CA LEU A 168 0.24 4.07 -16.43
C LEU A 168 0.34 5.32 -15.55
N VAL A 169 1.57 5.75 -15.21
CA VAL A 169 1.84 7.00 -14.51
C VAL A 169 1.32 8.21 -15.30
N GLY A 170 1.53 8.23 -16.62
CA GLY A 170 1.00 9.27 -17.51
C GLY A 170 -0.53 9.37 -17.46
N LEU A 171 -1.23 8.23 -17.44
CA LEU A 171 -2.69 8.19 -17.28
C LEU A 171 -3.14 8.75 -15.93
N MET A 172 -2.46 8.38 -14.83
CA MET A 172 -2.80 8.86 -13.50
C MET A 172 -2.55 10.36 -13.36
N ASN A 173 -1.44 10.88 -13.90
CA ASN A 173 -1.16 12.31 -13.94
C ASN A 173 -2.18 13.06 -14.80
N LYS A 174 -2.61 12.49 -15.92
CA LYS A 174 -3.69 13.05 -16.74
C LYS A 174 -5.06 12.99 -16.05
N PHE A 175 -5.28 12.12 -15.08
CA PHE A 175 -6.52 12.16 -14.29
C PHE A 175 -6.52 13.34 -13.31
N VAL A 176 -5.38 13.62 -12.66
CA VAL A 176 -5.27 14.68 -11.64
C VAL A 176 -5.09 16.07 -12.27
N GLY A 177 -4.27 16.18 -13.33
CA GLY A 177 -3.85 17.46 -13.94
C GLY A 177 -4.98 18.33 -14.52
N PRO A 178 -5.94 17.80 -15.31
CA PRO A 178 -7.03 18.57 -15.91
C PRO A 178 -8.04 19.11 -14.90
N ILE A 179 -8.15 18.52 -13.70
CA ILE A 179 -9.10 18.97 -12.68
C ILE A 179 -8.59 20.26 -11.98
N VAL A 180 -7.27 20.50 -11.99
CA VAL A 180 -6.67 21.75 -11.46
C VAL A 180 -6.86 22.93 -12.41
N LEU A 181 -6.82 22.68 -13.72
CA LEU A 181 -6.93 23.73 -14.75
C LEU A 181 -8.36 24.20 -15.02
N SER A 182 -9.39 23.40 -14.71
CA SER A 182 -10.79 23.81 -14.88
C SER A 182 -11.33 24.68 -13.74
N VAL A 183 -10.55 24.90 -12.67
CA VAL A 183 -10.89 25.78 -11.54
C VAL A 183 -10.21 27.16 -11.68
N LEU A 184 -9.24 27.27 -12.59
CA LEU A 184 -8.51 28.51 -12.90
C LEU A 184 -9.02 29.22 -14.17
N LYS A 185 -10.16 28.79 -14.71
CA LYS A 185 -10.93 29.49 -15.75
C LYS A 185 -12.35 29.71 -15.24
#